data_AF-A0A2V2GB94-F1
#
_entry.id   AF-A0A2V2GB94-F1
#
_cell.length_a   1.000
_cell.length_b   1.000
_cell.length_c   1.000
_cell.angle_alpha   90.00
_cell.angle_beta   90.00
_cell.angle_gamma   90.00
#
_symmetry.space_group_name_H-M   'P 1'
#
loop_
_entity.id
_entity.type
_entity.pdbx_description
1 polymer ?
#
loop_
_entity_poly.entity_id
_entity_poly.type
_entity_poly.pdbx_seq_one_letter_code
_entity_poly.pdbx_strand_id
1 'polypeptide(L)' 'MKRPNRHFGFEGVTIIPFCTSGGSAMGSSARNLHRLAPQANWKDGDLIRGNNVSSLISQMN' A
#
# COMPACT_ATOMS: atom_id res chain seq x y z
N MET A 1 24.45 18.32 -17.65
CA MET A 1 23.77 17.00 -17.70
C MET A 1 22.82 16.89 -16.51
N LYS A 2 21.52 17.19 -16.66
CA LYS A 2 20.51 16.95 -15.63
C LYS A 2 20.09 15.49 -15.69
N ARG A 3 20.06 14.78 -14.55
CA ARG A 3 19.52 13.42 -14.50
C ARG A 3 18.02 13.50 -14.84
N PRO A 4 17.53 12.83 -15.89
CA PRO A 4 16.14 12.94 -16.30
C PRO A 4 15.22 12.43 -15.19
N ASN A 5 14.15 13.19 -14.94
CA ASN A 5 13.13 12.94 -13.94
C ASN A 5 12.57 11.52 -14.07
N ARG A 6 12.97 10.60 -13.17
CA ARG A 6 12.32 9.28 -13.08
C ARG A 6 11.11 9.40 -12.15
N HIS A 7 9.98 9.82 -12.71
CA HIS A 7 8.70 9.43 -12.13
C HIS A 7 8.54 7.95 -12.45
N PHE A 8 8.80 7.08 -11.48
CA PHE A 8 8.41 5.69 -11.60
C PHE A 8 6.88 5.65 -11.42
N GLY A 9 6.15 5.52 -12.53
CA GLY A 9 4.73 5.21 -12.47
C GLY A 9 4.51 3.88 -11.76
N PHE A 10 3.35 3.70 -11.14
CA PHE A 10 3.02 2.47 -10.42
C PHE A 10 2.44 1.37 -11.33
N GLU A 11 2.48 1.55 -12.65
CA GLU A 11 1.96 0.57 -13.60
C GLU A 11 2.66 -0.79 -13.42
N GLY A 12 1.88 -1.84 -13.21
CA GLY A 12 2.38 -3.19 -12.98
C GLY A 12 3.07 -3.42 -11.63
N VAL A 13 3.21 -2.39 -10.79
CA VAL A 13 3.79 -2.49 -9.44
C VAL A 13 2.72 -3.04 -8.49
N THR A 14 3.06 -4.06 -7.70
CA THR A 14 2.20 -4.52 -6.61
C THR A 14 2.28 -3.58 -5.41
N ILE A 15 1.13 -3.07 -4.96
CA ILE A 15 1.02 -2.22 -3.77
C ILE A 15 0.19 -2.96 -2.71
N ILE A 16 0.77 -3.08 -1.52
CA ILE A 16 0.11 -3.65 -0.33
C ILE A 16 0.20 -2.61 0.79
N PRO A 17 -0.87 -1.83 1.07
CA PRO A 17 -0.81 -0.79 2.08
C PRO A 17 -0.84 -1.38 3.50
N PHE A 18 -0.22 -0.70 4.47
CA PHE A 18 -0.40 -0.99 5.89
C PHE A 18 -0.50 0.29 6.70
N CYS A 19 -1.08 0.21 7.89
CA CYS A 19 -1.08 1.32 8.83
C CYS A 19 -0.99 0.83 10.28
N THR A 20 -0.70 1.74 11.21
CA THR A 20 -0.87 1.54 12.65
C THR A 20 -1.87 2.59 13.15
N SER A 21 -2.61 2.28 14.21
CA SER A 21 -3.60 3.20 14.79
C SER A 21 -3.89 2.86 16.25
N GLY A 22 -4.46 3.83 16.98
CA GLY A 22 -4.95 3.63 18.35
C GLY A 22 -6.34 3.00 18.46
N GLY A 23 -7.01 2.67 17.35
CA GLY A 23 -8.36 2.08 17.41
C GLY A 23 -9.07 1.96 16.06
N SER A 24 -8.83 2.87 15.12
CA SER A 24 -9.44 2.85 13.78
C SER A 24 -8.91 1.70 12.91
N ALA A 25 -9.78 1.04 12.16
CA ALA A 25 -9.36 0.12 11.09
C ALA A 25 -8.74 0.87 9.88
N MET A 26 -8.16 0.13 8.92
CA MET A 26 -7.61 0.67 7.66
C MET A 26 -8.61 1.53 6.88
N GLY A 27 -9.89 1.12 6.85
CA GLY A 27 -11.02 1.96 6.44
C GLY A 27 -10.88 2.61 5.05
N SER A 28 -11.16 3.91 4.97
CA SER A 28 -11.11 4.68 3.72
C SER A 28 -9.69 5.00 3.25
N SER A 29 -8.66 4.83 4.08
CA SER A 29 -7.28 5.23 3.75
C SER A 29 -6.76 4.45 2.54
N ALA A 30 -6.88 3.12 2.53
CA ALA A 30 -6.49 2.30 1.39
C ALA A 30 -7.28 2.66 0.11
N ARG A 31 -8.60 2.86 0.22
CA ARG A 31 -9.46 3.27 -0.91
C ARG A 31 -9.06 4.63 -1.49
N ASN A 32 -8.60 5.55 -0.66
CA ASN A 32 -8.12 6.85 -1.10
C ASN A 32 -6.78 6.74 -1.84
N LEU A 33 -5.87 5.88 -1.37
CA LEU A 33 -4.60 5.64 -2.03
C LEU A 33 -4.78 4.97 -3.39
N HIS A 34 -5.72 4.03 -3.53
CA HIS A 34 -6.03 3.39 -4.82
C HIS A 34 -6.33 4.39 -5.93
N ARG A 35 -7.08 5.46 -5.62
CA ARG A 35 -7.42 6.50 -6.61
C ARG A 35 -6.21 7.28 -7.14
N LEU A 36 -5.09 7.29 -6.41
CA LEU A 36 -3.86 7.99 -6.82
C LEU A 36 -2.96 7.14 -7.73
N ALA A 37 -3.16 5.82 -7.74
CA ALA A 37 -2.38 4.89 -8.56
C ALA A 37 -3.26 3.75 -9.10
N PRO A 38 -4.26 4.05 -9.97
CA PRO A 38 -5.20 3.05 -10.47
C PRO A 38 -4.56 1.98 -11.36
N GLN A 39 -3.37 2.26 -11.91
CA GLN A 39 -2.63 1.33 -12.79
C GLN A 39 -1.79 0.30 -12.01
N ALA A 40 -1.76 0.39 -10.69
CA ALA A 40 -1.03 -0.53 -9.83
C ALA A 40 -1.81 -1.81 -9.57
N ASN A 41 -1.11 -2.89 -9.26
CA ASN A 41 -1.71 -4.14 -8.81
C ASN A 41 -1.97 -4.05 -7.31
N TRP A 42 -3.17 -3.65 -6.91
CA TRP A 42 -3.53 -3.51 -5.50
C TRP A 42 -3.85 -4.87 -4.87
N LYS A 43 -3.21 -5.16 -3.73
CA LYS A 43 -3.66 -6.21 -2.80
C LYS A 43 -4.25 -5.58 -1.54
N ASP A 44 -4.99 -6.39 -0.80
CA ASP A 44 -5.54 -5.98 0.49
C ASP A 44 -4.42 -5.62 1.46
N GLY A 45 -4.65 -4.53 2.19
CA GLY A 45 -3.77 -4.06 3.24
C GLY A 45 -4.35 -4.28 4.62
N ASP A 46 -3.54 -4.13 5.66
CA ASP A 46 -4.00 -4.37 7.03
C ASP A 46 -3.51 -3.33 8.05
N LEU A 47 -4.26 -3.22 9.14
CA LEU A 47 -3.86 -2.54 10.35
C LEU A 47 -2.92 -3.45 11.16
N ILE A 48 -1.68 -3.03 11.32
CA ILE A 48 -0.72 -3.71 12.17
C ILE A 48 -0.91 -3.25 13.62
N ARG A 49 -1.15 -4.22 14.52
CA ARG A 49 -1.19 -4.00 15.98
C ARG A 49 0.06 -4.59 16.63
N GLY A 50 0.83 -3.74 17.32
CA GLY A 50 2.13 -4.14 17.86
C GLY A 50 3.04 -4.65 16.74
N ASN A 51 3.52 -5.89 16.87
CA ASN A 51 4.42 -6.52 15.90
C ASN A 51 3.72 -7.60 15.04
N ASN A 52 2.39 -7.68 15.05
CA ASN A 52 1.67 -8.68 14.28
C ASN A 52 1.58 -8.29 12.80
N VAL A 53 2.43 -8.90 11.97
CA VAL A 53 2.53 -8.66 10.52
C VAL A 53 2.09 -9.86 9.68
N SER A 54 1.55 -10.91 10.31
CA SER A 54 1.26 -12.19 9.63
C SER A 54 0.27 -12.03 8.48
N SER A 55 -0.74 -11.16 8.66
CA SER A 55 -1.72 -10.82 7.62
C SER A 55 -1.06 -10.18 6.40
N LEU A 56 -0.13 -9.25 6.62
CA LEU A 56 0.60 -8.60 5.53
C LEU A 56 1.48 -9.60 4.76
N ILE A 57 2.17 -10.49 5.47
CA ILE A 57 3.01 -11.54 4.86
C ILE A 57 2.17 -12.48 3.98
N SER A 58 0.96 -12.83 4.41
CA SER A 58 0.05 -13.65 3.61
C SER A 58 -0.31 -13.02 2.26
N GLN A 59 -0.24 -11.70 2.14
CA GLN A 59 -0.50 -10.97 0.89
C GLN A 59 0.74 -10.88 -0.01
N MET A 60 1.93 -11.22 0.47
CA MET A 60 3.17 -11.10 -0.33
C MET A 60 3.40 -12.27 -1.28
N ASN A 61 2.73 -13.40 -1.06
CA ASN A 61 2.75 -14.58 -1.93
C ASN A 61 1.56 -14.59 -2.90
#